data_AF-A0A4R1FYV5-F1
#
_entry.id   AF-A0A4R1FYV5-F1
#
_cell.length_a   1.000
_cell.length_b   1.000
_cell.length_c   1.000
_cell.angle_alpha   90.00
_cell.angle_beta   90.00
_cell.angle_gamma   90.00
#
_symmetry.space_group_name_H-M   'P 1'
#
loop_
_entity.id
_entity.type
_entity.pdbx_description
1 polymer ?
#
loop_
_entity_poly.entity_id
_entity_poly.type
_entity_poly.pdbx_seq_one_letter_code
_entity_poly.pdbx_strand_id
1 'polypeptide(L)'
;MRGPARPTRVARETRDRKDEFPLTGTTSSGTENGVIPAFLIDAALHATIGITAWYLAPGPTAVLYGILAWLGASFLHRTVIQHRTRTTIGKCRYGLRLRYADGTYPSTWQLTVQWFRGGWSCFDLFDNAH
;
A
#
# COMPACT_ATOMS: atom_id res chain seq x y z
N MET A 1 -18.57 -19.41 41.91
CA MET A 1 -18.01 -19.54 40.54
C MET A 1 -18.23 -18.21 39.81
N ARG A 2 -17.18 -17.39 39.60
CA ARG A 2 -17.28 -16.18 38.76
C ARG A 2 -16.93 -16.58 37.32
N GLY A 3 -17.87 -16.42 36.39
CA GLY A 3 -17.61 -16.61 34.97
C GLY A 3 -16.58 -15.59 34.43
N PRO A 4 -15.87 -15.90 33.33
CA PRO A 4 -14.88 -15.00 32.77
C PRO A 4 -15.54 -13.66 32.37
N ALA A 5 -14.95 -12.56 32.81
CA ALA A 5 -15.44 -11.22 32.51
C ALA A 5 -15.51 -10.99 31.00
N ARG A 6 -16.72 -10.73 30.49
CA ARG A 6 -16.95 -10.39 29.08
C ARG A 6 -16.21 -9.08 28.80
N PRO A 7 -15.25 -9.03 27.86
CA PRO A 7 -14.55 -7.79 27.55
C PRO A 7 -15.58 -6.71 27.17
N THR A 8 -15.46 -5.54 27.79
CA THR A 8 -16.36 -4.41 27.57
C THR A 8 -16.34 -4.00 26.10
N ARG A 9 -17.48 -3.52 25.59
CA ARG A 9 -17.63 -3.05 24.20
C ARG A 9 -16.52 -2.07 23.80
N VAL A 10 -16.09 -1.22 24.73
CA VAL A 10 -14.98 -0.27 24.58
C VAL A 10 -13.63 -0.96 24.37
N ALA A 11 -13.35 -2.06 25.08
CA ALA A 11 -12.13 -2.86 24.90
C ALA A 11 -12.12 -3.62 23.56
N ARG A 12 -13.31 -4.01 23.06
CA ARG A 12 -13.47 -4.61 21.73
C ARG A 12 -13.30 -3.57 20.63
N GLU A 13 -13.91 -2.40 20.77
CA GLU A 13 -13.85 -1.27 19.83
C GLU A 13 -12.44 -0.66 19.74
N THR A 14 -11.69 -0.60 20.85
CA THR A 14 -10.27 -0.21 20.83
C THR A 14 -9.35 -1.28 20.25
N ARG A 15 -9.78 -2.55 20.21
CA ARG A 15 -9.04 -3.61 19.50
C ARG A 15 -9.33 -3.55 18.00
N ASP A 16 -10.60 -3.42 17.62
CA ASP A 16 -11.02 -3.20 16.21
C ASP A 16 -10.39 -1.95 15.61
N ARG A 17 -10.38 -0.81 16.32
CA ARG A 17 -9.74 0.45 15.84
C ARG A 17 -8.22 0.40 15.79
N LYS A 18 -7.56 -0.57 16.44
CA LYS A 18 -6.10 -0.76 16.31
C LYS A 18 -5.73 -1.47 15.02
N ASP A 19 -6.68 -2.20 14.44
CA ASP A 19 -6.51 -2.94 13.18
C ASP A 19 -7.03 -2.18 11.97
N GLU A 20 -7.86 -1.16 12.20
CA GLU A 20 -8.34 -0.23 11.19
C GLU A 20 -7.33 0.91 11.04
N PHE A 21 -6.45 0.78 10.05
CA PHE A 21 -5.64 1.91 9.59
C PHE A 21 -6.58 3.04 9.19
N PRO A 22 -6.53 4.22 9.84
CA PRO A 22 -7.09 5.41 9.22
C PRO A 22 -6.17 5.72 8.04
N LEU A 23 -6.42 5.11 6.89
CA LEU A 23 -5.84 5.50 5.60
C LEU A 23 -6.51 6.80 5.12
N THR A 24 -6.64 7.79 6.00
CA THR A 24 -7.05 9.13 5.61
C THR A 24 -5.80 9.85 5.14
N GLY A 25 -5.54 9.74 3.84
CA GLY A 25 -4.60 10.60 3.13
C GLY A 25 -5.12 12.04 3.15
N THR A 26 -4.99 12.72 4.28
CA THR A 26 -5.30 14.14 4.39
C THR A 26 -4.13 14.93 3.80
N THR A 27 -4.40 15.63 2.70
CA THR A 27 -3.52 16.66 2.14
C THR A 27 -3.28 17.76 3.19
N SER A 28 -2.24 18.57 3.01
CA SER A 28 -2.03 19.78 3.83
C SER A 28 -3.18 20.81 3.76
N SER A 29 -4.13 20.63 2.82
CA SER A 29 -5.33 21.45 2.64
C SER A 29 -6.63 20.82 3.16
N GLY A 30 -6.60 19.62 3.74
CA GLY A 30 -7.79 18.96 4.29
C GLY A 30 -8.74 18.33 3.26
N THR A 31 -8.34 18.20 1.99
CA THR A 31 -9.15 17.61 0.91
C THR A 31 -8.62 16.22 0.49
N GLU A 32 -9.48 15.20 0.38
CA GLU A 32 -9.11 13.81 0.05
C GLU A 32 -8.76 13.56 -1.44
N ASN A 33 -8.89 14.58 -2.30
CA ASN A 33 -8.84 14.47 -3.76
C ASN A 33 -7.48 14.02 -4.35
N GLY A 34 -6.40 13.95 -3.55
CA GLY A 34 -5.05 13.65 -4.02
C GLY A 34 -4.66 12.17 -4.02
N VAL A 35 -5.41 11.31 -3.30
CA VAL A 35 -4.99 9.91 -3.07
C VAL A 35 -5.11 9.06 -4.34
N ILE A 36 -6.25 9.14 -5.04
CA ILE A 36 -6.48 8.37 -6.27
C ILE A 36 -5.51 8.80 -7.38
N PRO A 37 -5.33 10.10 -7.69
CA PRO A 37 -4.35 10.52 -8.69
C PRO A 37 -2.91 10.14 -8.31
N ALA A 38 -2.52 10.26 -7.04
CA ALA A 38 -1.20 9.82 -6.58
C ALA A 38 -0.97 8.33 -6.81
N PHE A 39 -1.98 7.51 -6.51
CA PHE A 39 -1.93 6.07 -6.77
C PHE A 39 -1.78 5.75 -8.27
N LEU A 40 -2.53 6.44 -9.14
CA LEU A 40 -2.46 6.23 -10.59
C LEU A 40 -1.08 6.58 -11.15
N ILE A 41 -0.44 7.66 -10.67
CA ILE A 41 0.93 8.02 -11.06
C ILE A 41 1.91 6.91 -10.66
N ASP A 42 1.82 6.43 -9.41
CA ASP A 42 2.69 5.34 -8.95
C ASP A 42 2.46 4.05 -9.74
N ALA A 43 1.20 3.71 -10.03
CA ALA A 43 0.83 2.55 -10.82
C ALA A 43 1.35 2.64 -12.26
N ALA A 44 1.22 3.81 -12.89
CA ALA A 44 1.75 4.06 -14.24
C ALA A 44 3.28 3.92 -14.26
N LEU A 45 3.98 4.48 -13.28
CA LEU A 45 5.43 4.33 -13.16
C LEU A 45 5.84 2.85 -13.08
N HIS A 46 5.17 2.08 -12.23
CA HIS A 46 5.46 0.64 -12.11
C HIS A 46 5.18 -0.09 -13.42
N ALA A 47 4.06 0.20 -14.07
CA ALA A 47 3.69 -0.41 -15.34
C ALA A 47 4.71 -0.08 -16.44
N THR A 48 5.20 1.16 -16.52
CA THR A 48 6.27 1.55 -17.46
C THR A 48 7.56 0.75 -17.22
N ILE A 49 7.95 0.51 -15.97
CA ILE A 49 9.12 -0.32 -15.66
C ILE A 49 8.90 -1.77 -16.13
N GLY A 50 7.72 -2.34 -15.84
CA GLY A 50 7.38 -3.70 -16.28
C GLY A 50 7.35 -3.85 -17.80
N ILE A 51 6.68 -2.93 -18.49
CA ILE A 51 6.61 -2.88 -19.96
C ILE A 51 8.01 -2.76 -20.55
N THR A 52 8.84 -1.87 -20.01
CA THR A 52 10.22 -1.70 -20.48
C THR A 52 11.03 -3.00 -20.32
N ALA A 53 10.94 -3.65 -19.16
CA ALA A 53 11.63 -4.92 -18.92
C ALA A 53 11.14 -6.03 -19.87
N TRP A 54 9.84 -6.10 -20.16
CA TRP A 54 9.28 -7.03 -21.15
C TRP A 54 9.89 -6.76 -22.54
N TYR A 55 9.87 -5.51 -23.03
CA TYR A 55 10.39 -5.20 -24.36
C TYR A 55 11.90 -5.39 -24.52
N LEU A 56 12.67 -5.28 -23.44
CA LEU A 56 14.13 -5.48 -23.47
C LEU A 56 14.55 -6.95 -23.33
N ALA A 57 13.71 -7.80 -22.74
CA ALA A 57 14.05 -9.19 -22.52
C ALA A 57 13.80 -10.04 -23.78
N PRO A 58 14.76 -10.90 -24.19
CA PRO A 58 14.57 -11.79 -25.32
C PRO A 58 13.82 -13.06 -24.92
N GLY A 59 13.09 -13.63 -25.89
CA GLY A 59 12.54 -14.98 -25.79
C GLY A 59 11.22 -15.11 -25.02
N PRO A 60 10.74 -16.35 -24.82
CA PRO A 60 9.39 -16.62 -24.33
C PRO A 60 9.18 -16.22 -22.86
N THR A 61 10.24 -15.98 -22.09
CA THR A 61 10.18 -15.57 -20.69
C THR A 61 10.10 -14.04 -20.51
N ALA A 62 10.09 -13.26 -21.59
CA ALA A 62 10.10 -11.80 -21.54
C ALA A 62 8.92 -11.22 -20.75
N VAL A 63 7.73 -11.80 -20.90
CA VAL A 63 6.52 -11.41 -20.14
C VAL A 63 6.73 -11.63 -18.63
N LEU A 64 7.36 -12.74 -18.23
CA LEU A 64 7.65 -13.02 -16.82
C LEU A 64 8.61 -11.99 -16.23
N TYR A 65 9.64 -11.59 -16.98
CA TYR A 65 10.53 -10.51 -16.54
C TYR A 65 9.81 -9.17 -16.40
N GLY A 66 8.88 -8.86 -17.30
CA GLY A 66 8.02 -7.68 -17.18
C GLY A 66 7.17 -7.68 -15.91
N ILE A 67 6.54 -8.81 -15.60
CA ILE A 67 5.73 -8.98 -14.37
C ILE A 67 6.61 -8.84 -13.13
N LEU A 68 7.77 -9.52 -13.10
CA LEU A 68 8.70 -9.44 -11.97
C LEU A 68 9.25 -8.02 -11.77
N ALA A 69 9.56 -7.31 -12.85
CA ALA A 69 10.02 -5.92 -12.78
C ALA A 69 8.91 -4.98 -12.29
N TRP A 70 7.67 -5.16 -12.76
CA TRP A 70 6.50 -4.42 -12.27
C TRP A 70 6.28 -4.62 -10.76
N LEU A 71 6.23 -5.88 -10.31
CA LEU A 71 6.03 -6.22 -8.91
C LEU A 71 7.20 -5.76 -8.04
N GLY A 72 8.43 -5.98 -8.49
CA GLY A 72 9.65 -5.57 -7.80
C GLY A 72 9.74 -4.04 -7.63
N ALA A 73 9.42 -3.29 -8.68
CA ALA A 73 9.35 -1.83 -8.62
C ALA A 73 8.25 -1.35 -7.66
N SER A 74 7.08 -1.99 -7.69
CA SER A 74 5.99 -1.69 -6.76
C SER A 74 6.38 -1.92 -5.31
N PHE A 75 6.99 -3.08 -5.04
CA PHE A 75 7.47 -3.44 -3.72
C PHE A 75 8.53 -2.46 -3.22
N LEU A 76 9.58 -2.22 -4.01
CA LEU A 76 10.69 -1.35 -3.62
C LEU A 76 10.22 0.10 -3.39
N HIS A 77 9.35 0.61 -4.26
CA HIS A 77 8.83 1.97 -4.15
C HIS A 77 7.97 2.14 -2.88
N ARG A 78 7.11 1.18 -2.55
CA ARG A 78 6.19 1.26 -1.42
C ARG A 78 6.80 0.87 -0.08
N THR A 79 7.86 0.07 -0.06
CA THR A 79 8.52 -0.37 1.18
C THR A 79 9.77 0.45 1.47
N VAL A 80 10.74 0.46 0.56
CA VAL A 80 12.05 1.08 0.80
C VAL A 80 12.00 2.58 0.56
N ILE A 81 11.57 3.00 -0.63
CA ILE A 81 11.55 4.44 -0.98
C ILE A 81 10.57 5.18 -0.08
N GLN A 82 9.38 4.62 0.15
CA GLN A 82 8.40 5.22 1.05
C GLN A 82 8.87 5.26 2.51
N HIS A 83 9.59 4.25 3.00
CA HIS A 83 10.14 4.31 4.35
C HIS A 83 11.18 5.43 4.49
N ARG A 84 12.05 5.60 3.49
CA ARG A 84 13.14 6.59 3.51
C ARG A 84 12.65 8.02 3.31
N THR A 85 11.75 8.23 2.36
CA THR A 85 11.28 9.57 1.97
C THR A 85 9.96 9.96 2.62
N ARG A 86 9.31 9.02 3.32
CA ARG A 86 7.96 9.12 3.91
C ARG A 86 6.85 9.33 2.87
N THR A 87 7.17 9.18 1.59
CA THR A 87 6.27 9.42 0.46
C THR A 87 6.64 8.54 -0.74
N THR A 88 5.78 8.50 -1.75
CA THR A 88 6.07 7.92 -3.06
C THR A 88 6.05 9.05 -4.10
N ILE A 89 6.48 8.80 -5.34
CA ILE A 89 6.53 9.84 -6.38
C ILE A 89 5.15 10.47 -6.61
N GLY A 90 4.11 9.67 -6.77
CA GLY A 90 2.74 10.15 -6.90
C GLY A 90 2.30 10.92 -5.65
N LYS A 91 2.54 10.38 -4.45
CA LYS A 91 2.17 11.06 -3.20
C LYS A 91 2.91 12.38 -3.00
N CYS A 92 4.18 12.45 -3.40
CA CYS A 92 5.01 13.65 -3.32
C CYS A 92 4.41 14.80 -4.13
N ARG A 93 3.90 14.52 -5.33
CA ARG A 93 3.24 15.52 -6.20
C ARG A 93 2.04 16.20 -5.53
N TYR A 94 1.38 15.50 -4.61
CA TYR A 94 0.21 15.99 -3.86
C TYR A 94 0.51 16.33 -2.40
N GLY A 95 1.79 16.37 -1.99
CA GLY A 95 2.18 16.66 -0.61
C GLY A 95 1.77 15.59 0.41
N LEU A 96 1.44 14.38 -0.05
CA LEU A 96 0.97 13.29 0.79
C LEU A 96 2.15 12.57 1.47
N ARG A 97 1.98 12.28 2.76
CA ARG A 97 2.92 11.47 3.55
C ARG A 97 2.15 10.45 4.36
N LEU A 98 2.64 9.21 4.39
CA LEU A 98 2.02 8.16 5.19
C LEU A 98 2.52 8.27 6.63
N ARG A 99 1.61 8.56 7.57
CA ARG A 99 1.88 8.66 9.00
C ARG A 99 0.71 8.08 9.79
N TYR A 100 0.99 7.63 11.00
CA TYR A 100 -0.02 7.24 11.97
C TYR A 100 -0.70 8.46 12.59
N ALA A 101 -1.83 8.23 13.28
CA ALA A 101 -2.58 9.28 13.96
C ALA A 101 -1.77 9.97 15.08
N ASP A 102 -0.81 9.26 15.67
CA ASP A 102 0.14 9.77 16.66
C ASP A 102 1.31 10.56 16.03
N GLY A 103 1.33 10.71 14.70
CA GLY A 103 2.37 11.42 13.95
C GLY A 103 3.61 10.58 13.66
N THR A 104 3.69 9.34 14.13
CA THR A 104 4.82 8.44 13.84
C THR A 104 4.73 7.87 12.42
N TYR A 105 5.83 7.30 11.92
CA TYR A 105 5.92 6.74 10.58
C TYR A 105 6.01 5.22 10.60
N PRO A 106 5.43 4.52 9.61
CA PRO A 106 5.53 3.08 9.52
C PRO A 106 6.97 2.60 9.31
N SER A 107 7.30 1.53 10.01
CA SER A 107 8.52 0.75 9.79
C SER A 107 8.48 0.05 8.43
N THR A 108 9.65 -0.33 7.91
CA THR A 108 9.75 -1.11 6.67
C THR A 108 8.93 -2.39 6.75
N TRP A 109 8.94 -3.08 7.89
CA TRP A 109 8.16 -4.31 8.07
C TRP A 109 6.66 -4.07 7.96
N GLN A 110 6.14 -3.01 8.60
CA GLN A 110 4.73 -2.66 8.49
C GLN A 110 4.34 -2.32 7.05
N LEU A 111 5.20 -1.63 6.30
CA LEU A 111 4.97 -1.36 4.87
C LEU A 111 4.98 -2.65 4.04
N THR A 112 5.89 -3.59 4.33
CA THR A 112 5.92 -4.91 3.68
C THR A 112 4.62 -5.67 3.91
N VAL A 113 4.15 -5.76 5.16
CA VAL A 113 2.88 -6.42 5.49
C VAL A 113 1.70 -5.75 4.77
N GLN A 114 1.66 -4.42 4.72
CA GLN A 114 0.62 -3.69 3.99
C GLN A 114 0.65 -3.97 2.49
N TRP A 115 1.84 -4.07 1.88
CA TRP A 115 1.97 -4.40 0.47
C TRP A 115 1.36 -5.76 0.16
N PHE A 116 1.66 -6.79 0.98
CA PHE A 116 1.08 -8.11 0.81
C PHE A 116 -0.42 -8.14 1.06
N ARG A 117 -0.92 -7.46 2.11
CA ARG A 117 -2.37 -7.37 2.36
C ARG A 117 -3.11 -6.75 1.18
N GLY A 118 -2.59 -5.65 0.63
CA GLY A 118 -3.16 -5.03 -0.57
C GLY A 118 -3.10 -5.94 -1.80
N GLY A 119 -2.00 -6.68 -1.98
CA GLY A 119 -1.88 -7.68 -3.04
C GLY A 119 -2.92 -8.79 -2.92
N TRP A 120 -3.08 -9.37 -1.73
CA TRP A 120 -4.07 -10.42 -1.46
C TRP A 120 -5.50 -9.95 -1.70
N SER A 121 -5.87 -8.75 -1.25
CA SER A 121 -7.20 -8.20 -1.52
C SER A 121 -7.50 -8.04 -3.01
N CYS A 122 -6.48 -7.79 -3.86
CA CYS A 122 -6.67 -7.83 -5.30
C CYS A 122 -6.97 -9.24 -5.81
N PHE A 123 -6.32 -10.28 -5.29
CA PHE A 123 -6.62 -11.67 -5.65
C PHE A 123 -8.01 -12.09 -5.18
N ASP A 124 -8.43 -11.70 -3.97
CA ASP A 124 -9.78 -11.98 -3.46
C ASP A 124 -10.86 -11.34 -4.37
N LEU A 125 -10.61 -10.15 -4.92
CA LEU A 125 -11.52 -9.52 -5.89
C LEU A 125 -11.66 -10.32 -7.19
N PHE A 126 -10.60 -11.00 -7.64
CA PHE A 126 -10.68 -11.88 -8.81
C PHE A 126 -11.37 -13.20 -8.50
N ASP A 127 -11.20 -13.74 -7.30
CA ASP A 127 -11.83 -15.00 -6.88
C ASP A 127 -13.35 -14.85 -6.70
N ASN A 128 -13.82 -13.68 -6.25
CA ASN A 128 -15.25 -13.38 -6.12
C ASN A 128 -15.92 -12.92 -7.44
N ALA A 129 -15.17 -12.78 -8.54
CA ALA A 129 -15.68 -12.39 -9.85
C ALA A 129 -15.91 -13.59 -10.79
N HIS A 130 -15.69 -14.81 -10.28
CA HIS A 130 -15.96 -16.10 -10.93
C HIS A 130 -17.04 -16.88 -10.16
#